data_AF-A0A0D0DP07-F1
#
_entry.id   AF-A0A0D0DP07-F1
#
_cell.length_a   1.000
_cell.length_b   1.000
_cell.length_c   1.000
_cell.angle_alpha   90.00
_cell.angle_beta   90.00
_cell.angle_gamma   90.00
#
_symmetry.space_group_name_H-M   'P 1'
#
loop_
_entity.id
_entity.type
_entity.pdbx_description
1 polymer ?
#
loop_
_entity_poly.entity_id
_entity_poly.type
_entity_poly.pdbx_seq_one_letter_code
_entity_poly.pdbx_strand_id
1 'polypeptide(L)'
;NIQIEFFEPNLMPFVQPCDTGIIHCFKAIYHCNFCARAIDLDEAGSHEIYKIDLLEAMLMAKSAWDTVSQETIKHCWDHTNSAMVQVI
;
A
#
# COMPACT_ATOMS: atom_id res chain seq x y z
N ASN A 1 -15.98 -22.14 -4.84
CA ASN A 1 -17.24 -21.40 -4.75
C ASN A 1 -16.91 -20.02 -4.22
N ILE A 2 -17.22 -18.92 -4.92
CA ILE A 2 -16.94 -17.55 -4.49
C ILE A 2 -18.28 -16.88 -4.17
N GLN A 3 -18.41 -16.26 -2.99
CA GLN A 3 -19.57 -15.44 -2.63
C GLN A 3 -19.19 -13.95 -2.73
N ILE A 4 -20.16 -13.14 -3.15
CA ILE A 4 -20.00 -11.70 -3.35
C ILE A 4 -20.99 -11.01 -2.40
N GLU A 5 -20.49 -10.11 -1.58
CA GLU A 5 -21.29 -9.26 -0.69
C GLU A 5 -21.33 -7.83 -1.22
N PHE A 6 -22.50 -7.21 -1.14
CA PHE A 6 -22.72 -5.83 -1.58
C PHE A 6 -22.83 -4.93 -0.35
N PHE A 7 -22.04 -3.86 -0.33
CA PHE A 7 -22.08 -2.86 0.73
C PHE A 7 -22.80 -1.61 0.25
N GLU A 8 -23.42 -0.90 1.20
CA GLU A 8 -23.93 0.45 0.96
C GLU A 8 -22.80 1.40 0.51
N PRO A 9 -23.11 2.44 -0.28
CA PRO A 9 -22.14 3.43 -0.71
C PRO A 9 -21.38 4.05 0.48
N ASN A 10 -20.10 4.41 0.25
CA ASN A 10 -19.20 5.07 1.21
C ASN A 10 -18.73 4.22 2.42
N LEU A 11 -18.96 2.90 2.41
CA LEU A 11 -18.45 2.01 3.46
C LEU A 11 -17.03 1.48 3.20
N MET A 12 -16.52 1.60 1.97
CA MET A 12 -15.22 1.02 1.55
C MET A 12 -14.07 1.28 2.53
N PRO A 13 -13.85 2.52 3.05
CA PRO A 13 -12.74 2.78 3.97
C PRO A 13 -12.78 1.96 5.27
N PHE A 14 -13.97 1.49 5.67
CA PHE A 14 -14.21 0.80 6.93
C PHE A 14 -14.27 -0.73 6.77
N VAL A 15 -14.82 -1.21 5.64
CA VAL A 15 -15.09 -2.64 5.43
C VAL A 15 -14.08 -3.33 4.53
N GLN A 16 -13.23 -2.57 3.79
CA GLN A 16 -12.25 -3.15 2.87
C GLN A 16 -10.82 -3.06 3.43
N PRO A 17 -10.16 -4.20 3.73
CA PRO A 17 -8.80 -4.25 4.29
C PRO A 17 -7.75 -3.48 3.48
N CYS A 18 -7.92 -3.44 2.16
CA CYS A 18 -7.08 -2.65 1.27
C CYS A 18 -7.10 -1.16 1.64
N ASP A 19 -8.28 -0.61 1.90
CA ASP A 19 -8.49 0.80 2.23
C ASP A 19 -8.22 1.09 3.71
N THR A 20 -8.30 0.08 4.58
CA THR A 20 -8.07 0.20 6.02
C THR A 20 -6.61 -0.02 6.44
N GLY A 21 -5.66 0.12 5.51
CA GLY A 21 -4.24 0.27 5.85
C GLY A 21 -3.26 -0.43 4.92
N ILE A 22 -3.65 -1.49 4.21
CA ILE A 22 -2.71 -2.23 3.35
C ILE A 22 -2.18 -1.32 2.23
N ILE A 23 -3.06 -0.62 1.50
CA ILE A 23 -2.66 0.32 0.45
C ILE A 23 -1.87 1.49 1.04
N HIS A 24 -2.24 1.96 2.23
CA HIS A 24 -1.54 3.04 2.92
C HIS A 24 -0.08 2.65 3.24
N CYS A 25 0.12 1.49 3.88
CA CYS A 25 1.45 0.97 4.21
C CYS A 25 2.28 0.74 2.95
N PHE A 26 1.70 0.12 1.92
CA PHE A 26 2.35 -0.07 0.64
C PHE A 26 2.84 1.25 0.03
N LYS A 27 1.98 2.26 -0.04
CA LYS A 27 2.33 3.59 -0.58
C LYS A 27 3.41 4.27 0.25
N ALA A 28 3.32 4.18 1.58
CA ALA A 28 4.32 4.76 2.47
C ALA A 28 5.71 4.14 2.20
N ILE A 29 5.81 2.81 2.12
CA ILE A 29 7.07 2.12 1.83
C ILE A 29 7.59 2.48 0.44
N TYR A 30 6.73 2.48 -0.58
CA TYR A 30 7.12 2.89 -1.93
C TYR A 30 7.70 4.30 -1.95
N HIS A 31 7.04 5.26 -1.29
CA HIS A 31 7.50 6.65 -1.22
C HIS A 31 8.82 6.77 -0.45
N CYS A 32 9.00 6.03 0.65
CA CYS A 32 10.27 5.98 1.37
C CYS A 32 11.42 5.49 0.46
N ASN A 33 11.19 4.39 -0.29
CA ASN A 33 12.18 3.85 -1.21
C ASN A 33 12.51 4.83 -2.34
N PHE A 34 11.49 5.49 -2.89
CA PHE A 34 11.65 6.50 -3.93
C PHE A 34 12.49 7.69 -3.45
N CYS A 35 12.19 8.20 -2.24
CA CYS A 35 12.96 9.29 -1.63
C CYS A 35 14.41 8.88 -1.35
N ALA A 36 14.64 7.67 -0.81
CA ALA A 36 15.99 7.16 -0.56
C ALA A 36 16.81 7.11 -1.85
N ARG A 37 16.24 6.54 -2.92
CA ARG A 37 16.87 6.54 -4.25
C ARG A 37 17.17 7.95 -4.76
N ALA A 38 16.24 8.89 -4.59
CA ALA A 38 16.44 10.27 -5.06
C ALA A 38 17.62 10.94 -4.33
N ILE A 39 17.79 10.67 -3.03
CA ILE A 39 18.95 11.12 -2.25
C ILE A 39 20.24 10.49 -2.79
N ASP A 40 20.25 9.17 -3.01
CA ASP A 40 21.43 8.47 -3.56
C ASP A 40 21.86 9.03 -4.93
N LEU A 41 20.89 9.40 -5.77
CA LEU A 41 21.14 10.02 -7.07
C LEU A 41 21.65 11.46 -6.97
N ASP A 42 21.16 12.23 -6.01
CA ASP A 42 21.63 13.58 -5.72
C ASP A 42 23.09 13.57 -5.25
N GLU A 43 23.42 12.67 -4.32
CA GLU A 43 24.79 12.46 -3.84
C GLU A 43 25.74 12.01 -4.96
N ALA A 44 25.23 11.23 -5.93
CA ALA A 44 25.97 10.82 -7.12
C ALA A 44 26.10 11.93 -8.19
N GLY A 45 25.49 13.11 -7.98
CA GLY A 45 25.54 14.24 -8.92
C GLY A 45 24.64 14.10 -10.14
N SER A 46 23.60 13.28 -10.08
CA SER A 46 22.61 13.14 -11.15
C SER A 46 21.73 14.40 -11.25
N HIS A 47 21.35 14.77 -12.47
CA HIS A 47 20.54 15.98 -12.70
C HIS A 47 19.02 15.71 -12.65
N GLU A 48 18.59 14.48 -12.95
CA GLU A 48 17.16 14.09 -13.03
C GLU A 48 16.78 13.11 -11.90
N ILE A 49 17.06 13.47 -10.64
CA ILE A 49 16.93 12.56 -9.48
C ILE A 49 15.52 11.97 -9.27
N TYR A 50 14.48 12.65 -9.74
CA TYR A 50 13.08 12.20 -9.65
C TYR A 50 12.59 11.44 -10.88
N LYS A 51 13.38 11.36 -11.95
CA LYS A 51 13.01 10.59 -13.14
C LYS A 51 13.08 9.11 -12.80
N ILE A 52 12.01 8.40 -13.14
CA ILE A 52 11.87 6.96 -12.91
C ILE A 52 11.24 6.36 -14.16
N ASP A 53 11.78 5.25 -14.64
CA ASP A 53 11.16 4.49 -15.72
C ASP A 53 10.16 3.46 -15.18
N LEU A 54 9.40 2.85 -16.09
CA LEU A 54 8.35 1.91 -15.71
C LEU A 54 8.92 0.64 -15.03
N LEU A 55 10.06 0.14 -15.48
CA LEU A 55 10.67 -1.07 -14.92
C LEU A 55 11.11 -0.81 -13.48
N GLU A 56 11.79 0.32 -13.26
CA GLU A 56 12.25 0.72 -11.94
C GLU A 56 11.08 0.97 -10.98
N ALA A 57 10.01 1.63 -11.44
CA ALA A 57 8.78 1.81 -10.66
C ALA A 57 8.14 0.46 -10.29
N MET A 58 8.07 -0.49 -11.22
CA MET A 58 7.53 -1.83 -10.96
C MET A 58 8.38 -2.62 -9.96
N LEU A 59 9.70 -2.53 -10.04
CA LEU A 59 10.61 -3.18 -9.09
C LEU A 59 10.48 -2.57 -7.68
N MET A 60 10.36 -1.24 -7.57
CA MET A 60 10.09 -0.59 -6.28
C MET A 60 8.71 -0.95 -5.73
N ALA A 61 7.69 -1.03 -6.57
CA ALA A 61 6.36 -1.50 -6.16
C ALA A 61 6.42 -2.94 -5.63
N LYS A 62 7.10 -3.85 -6.35
CA LYS A 62 7.30 -5.23 -5.87
C LYS A 62 8.00 -5.25 -4.51
N SER A 63 9.11 -4.52 -4.37
CA SER A 63 9.85 -4.43 -3.12
C SER A 63 8.99 -3.88 -1.96
N ALA A 64 8.20 -2.84 -2.23
CA ALA A 64 7.30 -2.26 -1.24
C ALA A 64 6.22 -3.26 -0.80
N TRP A 65 5.64 -4.02 -1.75
CA TRP A 65 4.68 -5.07 -1.44
C TRP A 65 5.27 -6.19 -0.60
N ASP A 66 6.46 -6.69 -0.98
CA ASP A 66 7.16 -7.75 -0.24
C ASP A 66 7.55 -7.31 1.18
N THR A 67 7.64 -5.99 1.42
CA THR A 67 7.95 -5.40 2.73
C THR A 67 6.70 -5.25 3.62
N VAL A 68 5.50 -5.19 3.05
CA VAL A 68 4.26 -5.16 3.85
C VAL A 68 4.16 -6.48 4.63
N SER A 69 4.19 -6.40 5.95
CA SER A 69 4.23 -7.60 6.78
C SER A 69 2.89 -8.34 6.79
N GLN A 70 2.96 -9.65 7.01
CA GLN A 70 1.75 -10.46 7.19
C GLN A 70 0.96 -10.03 8.43
N GLU A 71 1.65 -9.54 9.47
CA GLU A 71 1.04 -8.97 10.66
C GLU A 71 0.24 -7.70 10.34
N THR A 72 0.78 -6.80 9.50
CA THR A 72 0.05 -5.61 9.04
C THR A 72 -1.19 -6.01 8.25
N ILE A 73 -1.06 -6.95 7.31
CA ILE A 73 -2.21 -7.46 6.54
C ILE A 73 -3.27 -8.04 7.47
N LYS A 74 -2.87 -8.92 8.39
CA LYS A 74 -3.77 -9.53 9.38
C LYS A 74 -4.47 -8.47 10.23
N HIS A 75 -3.74 -7.48 10.72
CA HIS A 75 -4.32 -6.40 11.53
C HIS A 75 -5.38 -5.60 10.76
N CYS A 76 -5.16 -5.31 9.48
CA CYS A 76 -6.17 -4.66 8.63
C CYS A 76 -7.43 -5.53 8.45
N TRP A 77 -7.28 -6.85 8.31
CA TRP A 77 -8.41 -7.78 8.27
C TRP A 77 -9.16 -7.85 9.60
N ASP A 78 -8.45 -7.93 10.73
CA ASP A 78 -9.08 -7.98 12.05
C ASP A 78 -9.86 -6.68 12.36
N HIS A 79 -9.31 -5.53 11.94
CA HIS A 79 -9.98 -4.24 12.08
C HIS A 79 -11.27 -4.17 11.23
N THR A 80 -11.20 -4.57 9.96
CA THR A 80 -12.37 -4.53 9.05
C THR A 80 -13.44 -5.54 9.44
N ASN A 81 -13.09 -6.73 9.91
CA ASN A 81 -14.04 -7.68 10.48
C ASN A 81 -14.79 -7.08 11.68
N SER A 82 -14.08 -6.36 12.54
CA SER A 82 -14.69 -5.68 13.69
C SER A 82 -15.66 -4.57 13.25
N ALA A 83 -15.31 -3.83 12.18
CA ALA A 83 -16.17 -2.80 11.60
C ALA A 83 -17.39 -3.39 10.87
N MET A 84 -17.24 -4.49 10.13
CA MET A 84 -18.36 -5.14 9.43
C MET A 84 -19.45 -5.60 10.40
N VAL A 85 -19.09 -6.13 11.58
CA VAL A 85 -20.05 -6.51 12.64
C VAL A 85 -20.86 -5.31 13.17
N GLN A 86 -20.38 -4.08 12.99
CA GLN A 86 -21.09 -2.86 13.43
C GLN A 86 -21.99 -2.27 12.35
N VAL A 87 -21.85 -2.71 11.09
CA VAL A 87 -22.54 -2.14 9.92
C VAL A 87 -23.59 -3.10 9.34
N ILE A 88 -23.53 -4.39 9.71
CA ILE A 88 -24.60 -5.39 9.51
C ILE A 88 -25.60 -5.30 10.67
#